data_AF-A0A534B6C1-F1
#
_entry.id   AF-A0A534B6C1-F1
#
_cell.length_a   1.000
_cell.length_b   1.000
_cell.length_c   1.000
_cell.angle_alpha   90.00
_cell.angle_beta   90.00
_cell.angle_gamma   90.00
#
_symmetry.space_group_name_H-M   'P 1'
#
loop_
_entity.id
_entity.type
_entity.pdbx_description
1 polymer ?
#
loop_
_entity_poly.entity_id
_entity_poly.type
_entity_poly.pdbx_seq_one_letter_code
_entity_poly.pdbx_strand_id
1 'polypeptide(L)'
;MYTMYDPARYRKPGARGFTLLELLVVMVIIGLLAGFVAPRYFAQVGKSRVKAARAQIDALDKALEQYRLDVGRLPTSEEGLTALNVAPQGVTNWEGPYLKKDVPLDPWGHAYIYLQPGTHQNDFDLLSYGRDGQLGGAGEDADLTNY
;
A
#
# COMPACT_ATOMS: atom_id res chain seq x y z
N MET A 1 56.63 20.49 61.56
CA MET A 1 55.22 20.91 61.67
C MET A 1 54.51 20.48 60.40
N TYR A 2 53.89 19.29 60.38
CA TYR A 2 53.19 18.74 59.21
C TYR A 2 51.71 19.08 59.31
N THR A 3 51.17 19.81 58.34
CA THR A 3 49.74 20.09 58.22
C THR A 3 49.06 18.87 57.62
N MET A 4 48.21 18.21 58.42
CA MET A 4 47.35 17.10 58.03
C MET A 4 46.40 17.55 56.89
N TYR A 5 46.48 16.89 55.74
CA TYR A 5 45.56 17.07 54.62
C TYR A 5 44.33 16.18 54.87
N ASP A 6 43.16 16.77 55.10
CA ASP A 6 41.89 16.05 55.22
C ASP A 6 41.15 16.08 53.87
N PRO A 7 41.10 14.95 53.13
CA PRO A 7 40.39 14.91 51.86
C PRO A 7 38.89 14.80 52.11
N ALA A 8 38.17 15.91 51.90
CA ALA A 8 36.72 15.93 51.86
C ALA A 8 36.20 14.85 50.89
N ARG A 9 35.53 13.83 51.44
CA ARG A 9 34.99 12.70 50.67
C ARG A 9 33.84 13.18 49.79
N TYR A 10 34.09 13.30 48.49
CA TYR A 10 33.07 13.56 47.48
C TYR A 10 32.12 12.35 47.40
N ARG A 11 30.94 12.45 48.04
CA ARG A 11 29.93 11.38 48.04
C ARG A 11 29.27 11.36 46.67
N LYS A 12 29.59 10.37 45.83
CA LYS A 12 28.90 10.15 44.56
C LYS A 12 27.39 9.99 44.87
N PRO A 13 26.48 10.72 44.20
CA PRO A 13 25.05 10.46 44.32
C PRO A 13 24.82 9.00 43.96
N GLY A 14 24.18 8.25 44.86
CA GLY A 14 23.85 6.85 44.58
C GLY A 14 22.96 6.77 43.35
N ALA A 15 23.32 5.92 42.38
CA ALA A 15 22.45 5.61 41.26
C ALA A 15 21.17 4.98 41.82
N ARG A 16 20.05 5.71 41.75
CA ARG A 16 18.73 5.16 42.05
C ARG A 16 18.38 4.21 40.91
N GLY A 17 18.32 2.91 41.19
CA GLY A 17 17.85 1.91 40.24
C GLY A 17 16.34 2.03 40.03
N PHE A 18 15.87 1.65 38.84
CA PHE A 18 14.44 1.52 38.56
C PHE A 18 13.81 0.48 39.49
N THR A 19 12.65 0.81 40.04
CA THR A 19 11.83 -0.13 40.82
C THR A 19 10.99 -0.99 39.90
N LEU A 20 10.64 -2.20 40.35
CA LEU A 20 9.71 -3.07 39.61
C LEU A 20 8.33 -2.43 39.42
N LEU A 21 7.91 -1.60 40.38
CA LEU A 21 6.62 -0.91 40.33
C LEU A 21 6.58 0.16 39.22
N GLU A 22 7.67 0.90 38.99
CA GLU A 22 7.75 1.87 37.89
C GLU A 22 7.64 1.18 36.53
N LEU A 23 8.34 0.05 36.34
CA LEU A 23 8.23 -0.73 35.11
C LEU A 23 6.82 -1.31 34.92
N LEU A 24 6.16 -1.77 35.99
CA LEU A 24 4.79 -2.27 35.94
C LEU A 24 3.82 -1.17 35.48
N VAL A 25 3.89 0.02 36.08
CA VAL A 25 3.02 1.15 35.69
C VAL A 25 3.23 1.54 34.23
N VAL A 26 4.48 1.58 33.76
CA VAL A 26 4.79 1.87 32.35
C VAL A 26 4.21 0.81 31.41
N MET A 27 4.35 -0.48 31.74
CA MET A 27 3.77 -1.57 30.93
C MET A 27 2.24 -1.48 30.85
N VAL A 28 1.57 -1.14 31.95
CA VAL A 28 0.12 -0.93 31.97
C VAL A 28 -0.27 0.22 31.04
N ILE A 29 0.41 1.37 31.12
CA ILE A 29 0.11 2.52 30.25
C ILE A 29 0.36 2.18 28.78
N ILE A 30 1.47 1.51 28.44
CA ILE A 30 1.77 1.07 27.07
C ILE A 30 0.68 0.10 26.58
N GLY A 31 0.26 -0.86 27.39
CA GLY A 31 -0.81 -1.79 27.05
C GLY A 31 -2.13 -1.08 26.73
N LEU A 32 -2.52 -0.10 27.55
CA LEU A 32 -3.73 0.70 27.33
C LEU A 32 -3.64 1.55 26.06
N LEU A 33 -2.51 2.21 25.82
CA LEU A 33 -2.29 3.01 24.62
C LEU A 33 -2.28 2.14 23.37
N ALA A 34 -1.58 1.00 23.39
CA ALA A 34 -1.52 0.06 22.29
C ALA A 34 -2.91 -0.46 21.91
N GLY A 35 -3.72 -0.84 22.92
CA GLY A 35 -5.10 -1.29 22.70
C GLY A 35 -6.01 -0.24 22.05
N PHE A 36 -5.79 1.04 22.33
CA PHE A 36 -6.58 2.13 21.75
C PHE A 36 -6.12 2.59 20.36
N VAL A 37 -4.80 2.61 20.13
CA VAL A 37 -4.20 3.15 18.91
C VAL A 37 -4.18 2.12 17.78
N ALA A 38 -3.88 0.84 18.08
CA ALA A 38 -3.69 -0.18 17.05
C ALA A 38 -4.91 -0.37 16.12
N PRO A 39 -6.17 -0.49 16.62
CA PRO A 39 -7.32 -0.69 15.72
C PRO A 39 -7.55 0.49 14.77
N ARG A 40 -7.34 1.72 15.26
CA ARG A 40 -7.50 2.94 14.44
C ARG A 40 -6.42 3.03 13.36
N TYR A 41 -5.19 2.67 13.72
CA TYR A 41 -4.08 2.64 12.78
C TYR A 41 -4.36 1.66 11.63
N PHE A 42 -4.75 0.41 11.95
CA PHE A 42 -5.08 -0.58 10.93
C PHE A 42 -6.25 -0.15 10.03
N ALA A 43 -7.33 0.39 10.60
CA ALA A 43 -8.45 0.90 9.82
C ALA A 43 -8.05 2.04 8.86
N GLN A 44 -7.13 2.92 9.28
CA GLN A 44 -6.63 4.01 8.45
C GLN A 44 -5.73 3.50 7.31
N VAL A 45 -4.86 2.52 7.59
CA VAL A 45 -4.04 1.86 6.57
C VAL A 45 -4.95 1.16 5.54
N GLY A 46 -5.97 0.45 6.00
CA GLY A 46 -6.97 -0.19 5.14
C GLY A 46 -7.66 0.76 4.17
N LYS A 47 -8.19 1.88 4.69
CA LYS A 47 -8.79 2.93 3.85
C LYS A 47 -7.81 3.51 2.84
N SER A 48 -6.54 3.66 3.24
CA SER A 48 -5.50 4.19 2.35
C SER A 48 -5.17 3.21 1.23
N ARG A 49 -5.16 1.90 1.51
CA ARG A 49 -5.04 0.85 0.49
C ARG A 49 -6.18 0.91 -0.51
N VAL A 50 -7.43 0.88 -0.07
CA VAL A 50 -8.59 0.98 -0.98
C VAL A 50 -8.51 2.24 -1.87
N LYS A 51 -8.11 3.38 -1.32
CA LYS A 51 -7.94 4.62 -2.09
C LYS A 51 -6.80 4.52 -3.11
N ALA A 52 -5.67 3.92 -2.73
CA ALA A 52 -4.55 3.69 -3.64
C ALA A 52 -4.94 2.76 -4.79
N ALA A 53 -5.66 1.67 -4.51
CA ALA A 53 -6.16 0.75 -5.51
C ALA A 53 -7.07 1.45 -6.53
N ARG A 54 -8.01 2.27 -6.07
CA ARG A 54 -8.88 3.07 -6.96
C ARG A 54 -8.08 4.03 -7.84
N ALA A 55 -7.11 4.74 -7.26
CA ALA A 55 -6.25 5.65 -8.03
C ALA A 55 -5.39 4.91 -9.07
N GLN A 56 -4.96 3.69 -8.77
CA GLN A 56 -4.25 2.82 -9.71
C GLN A 56 -5.16 2.34 -10.84
N ILE A 57 -6.41 1.93 -10.53
CA ILE A 57 -7.43 1.58 -11.52
C ILE A 57 -7.68 2.78 -12.46
N ASP A 58 -7.95 3.97 -11.91
CA ASP A 58 -8.17 5.18 -12.71
C ASP A 58 -6.98 5.54 -13.60
N ALA A 59 -5.75 5.26 -13.16
CA ALA A 59 -4.54 5.52 -13.94
C ALA A 59 -4.37 4.51 -15.07
N LEU A 60 -4.65 3.23 -14.82
CA LEU A 60 -4.62 2.16 -15.81
C LEU A 60 -5.73 2.32 -16.86
N ASP A 61 -6.93 2.69 -16.42
CA ASP A 61 -8.10 2.99 -17.25
C ASP A 61 -7.76 4.07 -18.29
N LYS A 62 -7.20 5.21 -17.83
CA LYS A 62 -6.72 6.29 -18.72
C LYS A 62 -5.60 5.86 -19.67
N ALA A 63 -4.68 5.01 -19.21
CA ALA A 63 -3.61 4.50 -20.05
C ALA A 63 -4.15 3.58 -21.16
N LEU A 64 -5.16 2.76 -20.85
CA LEU A 64 -5.86 1.93 -21.83
C LEU A 64 -6.66 2.75 -22.82
N GLU A 65 -7.32 3.83 -22.38
CA GLU A 65 -7.97 4.78 -23.27
C GLU A 65 -6.98 5.45 -24.22
N GLN A 66 -5.83 5.90 -23.72
CA GLN A 66 -4.79 6.50 -24.56
C GLN A 66 -4.23 5.48 -25.57
N TYR A 67 -3.94 4.25 -25.13
CA TYR A 67 -3.56 3.16 -26.04
C TYR A 67 -4.58 2.99 -27.16
N ARG A 68 -5.88 3.01 -26.83
CA ARG A 68 -6.95 2.89 -27.81
C ARG A 68 -6.99 4.06 -28.79
N LEU A 69 -6.70 5.28 -28.36
CA LEU A 69 -6.65 6.44 -29.24
C LEU A 69 -5.54 6.32 -30.29
N ASP A 70 -4.37 5.81 -29.89
CA ASP A 70 -3.20 5.76 -30.77
C ASP A 70 -3.22 4.50 -31.67
N VAL A 71 -3.58 3.36 -31.10
CA VAL A 71 -3.60 2.06 -31.79
C VAL A 71 -4.93 1.78 -32.49
N GLY A 72 -6.02 2.46 -32.10
CA GLY A 72 -7.37 2.27 -32.63
C GLY A 72 -8.13 1.07 -32.05
N ARG A 73 -7.52 0.31 -31.12
CA ARG A 73 -8.13 -0.79 -30.39
C ARG A 73 -7.55 -0.89 -28.99
N LEU A 74 -8.23 -1.60 -28.10
CA LEU A 74 -7.68 -1.97 -26.79
C LEU A 74 -6.67 -3.14 -26.94
N PRO A 75 -5.78 -3.34 -25.95
CA PRO A 75 -4.98 -4.55 -25.86
C PRO A 75 -5.87 -5.80 -25.81
N THR A 76 -5.45 -6.89 -26.44
CA THR A 76 -6.16 -8.17 -26.31
C THR A 76 -5.92 -8.77 -24.93
N SER A 77 -6.69 -9.80 -24.56
CA SER A 77 -6.46 -10.55 -23.33
C SER A 77 -5.07 -11.21 -23.25
N GLU A 78 -4.45 -11.54 -24.39
CA GLU A 78 -3.09 -12.10 -24.46
C GLU A 78 -2.00 -11.03 -24.28
N GLU A 79 -2.21 -9.83 -24.84
CA GLU A 79 -1.30 -8.69 -24.69
C GLU A 79 -1.40 -8.10 -23.27
N GLY A 80 -2.62 -8.04 -22.74
CA GLY A 80 -2.94 -7.58 -21.39
C GLY A 80 -2.43 -6.17 -21.08
N LEU A 81 -2.28 -5.89 -19.77
CA LEU A 81 -1.76 -4.62 -19.30
C LEU A 81 -0.28 -4.39 -19.67
N THR A 82 0.46 -5.45 -20.04
CA THR A 82 1.88 -5.31 -20.45
C THR A 82 2.05 -4.50 -21.73
N ALA A 83 1.02 -4.47 -22.58
CA ALA A 83 0.96 -3.63 -23.78
C ALA A 83 1.07 -2.13 -23.48
N LEU A 84 0.77 -1.73 -22.23
CA LEU A 84 0.88 -0.34 -21.78
C LEU A 84 2.33 0.11 -21.63
N ASN A 85 3.26 -0.81 -21.39
CA ASN A 85 4.69 -0.51 -21.22
C ASN A 85 5.54 -0.97 -22.39
N VAL A 86 5.14 -2.05 -23.07
CA VAL A 86 5.91 -2.68 -24.15
C VAL A 86 5.03 -2.80 -25.39
N ALA A 87 5.54 -2.37 -26.54
CA ALA A 87 4.85 -2.48 -27.82
C ALA A 87 4.54 -3.96 -28.15
N PRO A 88 3.27 -4.34 -28.37
CA PRO A 88 2.93 -5.68 -28.82
C PRO A 88 3.42 -5.94 -30.26
N GLN A 89 3.67 -7.20 -30.58
CA GLN A 89 4.15 -7.56 -31.93
C GLN A 89 3.08 -7.26 -32.99
N GLY A 90 3.49 -6.62 -34.08
CA GLY A 90 2.59 -6.28 -35.20
C GLY A 90 1.73 -5.04 -34.98
N VAL A 91 1.90 -4.31 -33.87
CA VAL A 91 1.23 -3.02 -33.65
C VAL A 91 2.11 -1.89 -34.18
N THR A 92 1.64 -1.18 -35.21
CA THR A 92 2.44 -0.14 -35.89
C THR A 92 2.29 1.26 -35.31
N ASN A 93 1.13 1.59 -34.74
CA ASN A 93 0.80 2.93 -34.24
C ASN A 93 0.95 3.04 -32.72
N TRP A 94 1.86 2.25 -32.13
CA TRP A 94 2.10 2.30 -30.69
C TRP A 94 3.00 3.49 -30.35
N GLU A 95 2.52 4.41 -29.53
CA GLU A 95 3.25 5.63 -29.11
C GLU A 95 3.62 5.61 -27.61
N GLY A 96 3.53 4.44 -26.98
CA GLY A 96 3.84 4.27 -25.56
C GLY A 96 5.32 4.50 -25.22
N PRO A 97 5.69 4.28 -23.94
CA PRO A 97 4.88 3.67 -22.89
C PRO A 97 3.81 4.62 -22.35
N TYR A 98 2.62 4.07 -22.10
CA TYR A 98 1.45 4.77 -21.58
C TYR A 98 1.46 4.90 -20.04
N LEU A 99 2.35 4.16 -19.38
CA LEU A 99 2.59 4.24 -17.94
C LEU A 99 4.01 4.75 -17.65
N LYS A 100 4.14 5.59 -16.62
CA LYS A 100 5.45 6.11 -16.16
C LYS A 100 6.35 5.05 -15.53
N LYS A 101 5.75 3.96 -15.05
CA LYS A 101 6.40 2.80 -14.42
C LYS A 101 5.72 1.55 -14.95
N ASP A 102 6.25 0.39 -14.59
CA ASP A 102 5.58 -0.88 -14.86
C ASP A 102 4.18 -0.92 -14.25
N VAL A 103 3.33 -1.80 -14.80
CA VAL A 103 2.00 -2.08 -14.25
C VAL A 103 2.14 -2.42 -12.76
N PRO A 104 1.56 -1.61 -11.86
CA PRO A 104 1.71 -1.85 -10.44
C PRO A 104 0.89 -3.08 -10.02
N LEU A 105 1.34 -3.73 -8.95
CA LEU A 105 0.46 -4.58 -8.17
C LEU A 105 -0.53 -3.71 -7.40
N ASP A 106 -1.67 -4.30 -7.06
CA ASP A 106 -2.62 -3.68 -6.15
C ASP A 106 -1.99 -3.53 -4.74
N PRO A 107 -2.63 -2.77 -3.83
CA PRO A 107 -2.10 -2.49 -2.49
C PRO A 107 -1.95 -3.69 -1.57
N TRP A 108 -2.48 -4.85 -1.96
CA TRP A 108 -2.36 -6.12 -1.24
C TRP A 108 -1.38 -7.09 -1.92
N GLY A 109 -0.83 -6.70 -3.07
CA GLY A 109 0.22 -7.43 -3.78
C GLY A 109 -0.30 -8.34 -4.89
N HIS A 110 -1.57 -8.23 -5.27
CA HIS A 110 -2.15 -9.00 -6.38
C HIS A 110 -2.02 -8.23 -7.70
N ALA A 111 -1.93 -8.96 -8.81
CA ALA A 111 -2.00 -8.33 -10.13
C ALA A 111 -3.43 -7.88 -10.43
N TYR A 112 -3.55 -6.72 -11.08
CA TYR A 112 -4.85 -6.30 -11.64
C TYR A 112 -5.30 -7.25 -12.73
N ILE A 113 -6.59 -7.53 -12.75
CA ILE A 113 -7.22 -8.36 -13.78
C ILE A 113 -7.82 -7.44 -14.83
N TYR A 114 -7.45 -7.71 -16.07
CA TYR A 114 -7.91 -7.00 -17.25
C TYR A 114 -8.66 -7.97 -18.15
N LEU A 115 -9.89 -7.61 -18.55
CA LEU A 115 -10.73 -8.42 -19.42
C LEU A 115 -11.14 -7.61 -20.66
N GLN A 116 -10.89 -8.19 -21.82
CA GLN A 116 -11.29 -7.64 -23.12
C GLN A 116 -11.84 -8.78 -24.00
N PRO A 117 -13.11 -8.70 -24.45
CA PRO A 117 -14.11 -7.68 -24.12
C PRO A 117 -14.50 -7.68 -22.63
N GLY A 118 -14.98 -6.53 -22.13
CA GLY A 118 -15.55 -6.43 -20.77
C GLY A 118 -16.77 -7.34 -20.60
N THR A 119 -17.02 -7.78 -19.37
CA THR A 119 -18.22 -8.55 -19.01
C THR A 119 -19.38 -7.63 -18.62
N HIS A 120 -19.08 -6.38 -18.26
CA HIS A 120 -20.05 -5.35 -17.91
C HIS A 120 -20.32 -4.41 -19.11
N GLN A 121 -21.08 -3.32 -18.91
CA GLN A 121 -21.45 -2.38 -19.99
C GLN A 121 -20.27 -1.56 -20.55
N ASN A 122 -19.04 -1.83 -20.10
CA ASN A 122 -17.82 -1.15 -20.53
C ASN A 122 -17.12 -1.95 -21.63
N ASP A 123 -16.29 -1.26 -22.43
CA ASP A 123 -15.48 -1.91 -23.49
C ASP A 123 -14.44 -2.90 -22.93
N PHE A 124 -14.02 -2.69 -21.68
CA PHE A 124 -13.15 -3.56 -20.91
C PHE A 124 -13.46 -3.46 -19.42
N ASP A 125 -13.10 -4.52 -18.68
CA ASP A 125 -13.17 -4.53 -17.23
C ASP A 125 -11.75 -4.50 -16.65
N LEU A 126 -11.56 -3.67 -15.63
CA LEU A 126 -10.36 -3.64 -14.81
C LEU A 126 -10.76 -3.86 -13.34
N LEU A 127 -10.18 -4.87 -12.70
CA LEU A 127 -10.57 -5.26 -11.34
C LEU A 127 -9.39 -5.68 -10.45
N SER A 128 -9.56 -5.45 -9.15
CA SER A 128 -8.79 -6.04 -8.05
C SER A 128 -9.76 -6.68 -7.08
N TYR A 129 -9.48 -7.92 -6.67
CA TYR A 129 -10.27 -8.68 -5.69
C TYR A 129 -10.08 -8.22 -4.24
N GLY A 130 -9.47 -7.04 -4.03
CA GLY A 130 -9.20 -6.56 -2.69
C GLY A 130 -8.19 -7.42 -1.92
N ARG A 131 -8.28 -7.36 -0.60
CA ARG A 131 -7.34 -7.99 0.34
C ARG A 131 -7.39 -9.51 0.34
N ASP A 132 -8.57 -10.10 0.20
CA ASP A 132 -8.76 -11.54 0.29
C ASP A 132 -8.46 -12.27 -1.02
N GLY A 133 -8.38 -11.53 -2.13
CA GLY A 133 -8.06 -12.08 -3.45
C GLY A 133 -9.21 -12.91 -4.03
N GLN A 134 -10.43 -12.74 -3.51
CA GLN A 134 -11.62 -13.50 -3.94
C GLN A 134 -12.71 -12.55 -4.47
N LEU A 135 -13.60 -13.10 -5.29
CA LEU A 135 -14.74 -12.35 -5.78
C LEU A 135 -15.71 -12.01 -4.63
N GLY A 136 -16.13 -10.76 -4.56
CA GLY A 136 -17.13 -10.25 -3.63
C GLY A 136 -16.52 -9.50 -2.46
N GLY A 137 -16.85 -9.94 -1.24
CA GLY A 137 -16.35 -9.35 0.00
C GLY A 137 -16.90 -7.96 0.37
N ALA A 138 -16.35 -7.38 1.44
CA ALA A 138 -16.75 -6.08 1.97
C ALA A 138 -15.56 -5.33 2.58
N GLY A 139 -15.61 -4.00 2.57
CA GLY A 139 -14.55 -3.17 3.16
C GLY A 139 -13.24 -3.29 2.38
N GLU A 140 -12.19 -3.83 3.00
CA GLU A 140 -10.91 -4.10 2.34
C GLU A 140 -10.93 -5.35 1.47
N ASP A 141 -11.88 -6.26 1.72
CA ASP A 141 -12.07 -7.49 0.96
C ASP A 141 -13.03 -7.26 -0.22
N ALA A 142 -13.53 -6.04 -0.40
CA ALA A 142 -14.44 -5.72 -1.50
C ALA A 142 -13.69 -5.63 -2.83
N ASP A 143 -14.29 -6.20 -3.88
CA ASP A 143 -13.87 -5.98 -5.25
C ASP A 143 -13.82 -4.48 -5.60
N LEU A 144 -12.77 -4.08 -6.29
CA LEU A 144 -12.58 -2.73 -6.81
C LEU A 144 -12.50 -2.78 -8.31
N THR A 145 -13.42 -2.08 -8.98
CA THR A 145 -13.61 -2.12 -10.43
C THR A 145 -13.65 -0.72 -11.04
N ASN A 146 -13.59 -0.64 -12.38
CA ASN A 146 -13.72 0.60 -13.16
C ASN A 146 -15.16 0.94 -13.61
N TYR A 147 -16.19 0.26 -13.09
CA TYR A 147 -17.60 0.47 -13.43
C TYR A 147 -18.47 0.84 -12.22
#